data_AF-A0A371KX37-F1
#
_entry.id   AF-A0A371KX37-F1
#
_cell.length_a   1.000
_cell.length_b   1.000
_cell.length_c   1.000
_cell.angle_alpha   90.00
_cell.angle_beta   90.00
_cell.angle_gamma   90.00
#
_symmetry.space_group_name_H-M   'P 1'
#
loop_
_entity.id
_entity.type
_entity.pdbx_description
1 polymer ?
#
loop_
_entity_poly.entity_id
_entity_poly.type
_entity_poly.pdbx_seq_one_letter_code
_entity_poly.pdbx_strand_id
1 'polypeptide(L)' 'MSLDELVDVYWQDIAPKRYRDGFDEDRDVPTYEWLTKHGYSGIAYALREHHDLTPKQFFVDVVGL' A
#
# COMPACT_ATOMS: atom_id res chain seq x y z
N MET A 1 3.05 14.17 -0.73
CA MET A 1 3.02 13.01 -1.64
C MET A 1 1.62 12.92 -2.21
N SER A 2 1.47 12.90 -3.53
CA SER A 2 0.16 12.73 -4.18
C SER A 2 -0.33 11.28 -4.11
N LEU A 3 -1.59 11.04 -4.49
CA LEU A 3 -2.11 9.67 -4.63
C LEU A 3 -1.37 8.90 -5.73
N ASP A 4 -1.05 9.55 -6.86
CA ASP A 4 -0.29 8.92 -7.94
C ASP A 4 1.11 8.50 -7.49
N GLU A 5 1.81 9.35 -6.72
CA GLU A 5 3.12 8.99 -6.15
C GLU A 5 3.02 7.80 -5.18
N LEU A 6 1.92 7.69 -4.42
CA LEU A 6 1.68 6.55 -3.53
C LEU A 6 1.40 5.26 -4.32
N VAL A 7 0.70 5.36 -5.45
CA VAL A 7 0.45 4.24 -6.37
C VAL A 7 1.76 3.77 -6.99
N ASP A 8 2.62 4.70 -7.41
CA ASP A 8 3.95 4.37 -7.94
C ASP A 8 4.80 3.65 -6.89
N VAL A 9 4.82 4.14 -5.65
CA VAL A 9 5.51 3.46 -4.53
C VAL A 9 4.97 2.06 -4.30
N TYR A 10 3.65 1.86 -4.40
CA TYR A 10 3.06 0.54 -4.28
C TYR A 10 3.60 -0.42 -5.35
N TRP A 11 3.48 -0.06 -6.63
CA TRP A 11 3.87 -0.96 -7.73
C TRP A 11 5.38 -1.14 -7.88
N GLN A 12 6.19 -0.13 -7.57
CA GLN A 12 7.64 -0.19 -7.74
C GLN A 12 8.37 -0.84 -6.56
N ASP A 13 7.84 -0.77 -5.34
CA ASP A 13 8.57 -1.22 -4.14
C ASP A 13 7.79 -2.24 -3.30
N ILE A 14 6.50 -1.98 -3.02
CA ILE A 14 5.70 -2.86 -2.16
C ILE A 14 5.33 -4.16 -2.87
N ALA A 15 4.71 -4.09 -4.06
CA ALA A 15 4.25 -5.27 -4.79
C ALA A 15 5.39 -6.28 -5.07
N PRO A 16 6.59 -5.88 -5.52
CA PRO A 16 7.71 -6.81 -5.72
C PRO A 16 8.21 -7.47 -4.44
N LYS A 17 8.09 -6.82 -3.27
CA LYS A 17 8.43 -7.41 -1.97
C LYS A 17 7.37 -8.39 -1.52
N ARG A 18 6.10 -8.04 -1.69
CA ARG A 18 4.96 -8.93 -1.39
C ARG A 18 4.97 -10.21 -2.23
N TYR A 19 5.28 -10.08 -3.52
CA TYR A 19 5.46 -11.24 -4.41
C TYR A 19 6.56 -12.19 -3.90
N ARG A 20 7.70 -11.64 -3.44
CA ARG A 20 8.80 -12.43 -2.85
C ARG A 20 8.42 -13.09 -1.53
N ASP A 21 7.52 -12.49 -0.77
CA ASP A 21 6.96 -13.05 0.47
C ASP A 21 5.86 -14.10 0.20
N GLY A 22 5.51 -14.35 -1.07
CA GLY A 22 4.50 -15.33 -1.47
C GLY A 22 3.06 -14.83 -1.41
N PHE A 23 2.84 -13.52 -1.30
CA PHE A 23 1.50 -12.93 -1.42
C PHE A 23 1.08 -12.81 -2.88
N ASP A 24 -0.19 -13.10 -3.13
CA ASP A 24 -0.83 -12.87 -4.42
C ASP A 24 -1.26 -11.39 -4.50
N GLU A 25 -0.69 -10.67 -5.46
CA GLU A 25 -0.95 -9.23 -5.63
C GLU A 25 -2.40 -8.95 -6.03
N ASP A 26 -3.06 -9.88 -6.72
CA ASP A 26 -4.44 -9.73 -7.19
C ASP A 26 -5.51 -10.16 -6.16
N ARG A 27 -5.10 -10.58 -4.96
CA ARG A 27 -6.04 -11.18 -3.98
C ARG A 27 -5.89 -10.70 -2.56
N ASP A 28 -4.72 -10.22 -2.18
CA ASP A 28 -4.47 -9.79 -0.81
C ASP A 28 -4.11 -8.32 -0.77
N VAL A 29 -4.78 -7.54 0.09
CA VAL A 29 -4.36 -6.18 0.43
C VAL A 29 -3.27 -6.19 1.51
N PRO A 30 -2.27 -5.30 1.44
CA PRO A 30 -1.27 -5.20 2.50
C PRO A 30 -1.90 -4.89 3.86
N THR A 31 -1.61 -5.70 4.87
CA THR A 31 -2.03 -5.41 6.25
C THR A 31 -1.18 -4.30 6.85
N TYR A 32 -1.74 -3.57 7.82
CA TYR A 32 -0.98 -2.53 8.55
C TYR A 32 0.26 -3.10 9.25
N GLU A 33 0.19 -4.34 9.75
CA GLU A 33 1.31 -5.05 10.34
C GLU A 33 2.43 -5.30 9.31
N TRP A 34 2.08 -5.80 8.11
CA TRP A 34 3.07 -6.04 7.05
C TRP A 34 3.74 -4.72 6.63
N LEU A 35 2.95 -3.66 6.44
CA LEU A 35 3.46 -2.33 6.11
C LEU A 35 4.46 -1.84 7.16
N THR A 36 4.10 -1.94 8.44
CA THR A 36 4.97 -1.50 9.54
C THR A 36 6.25 -2.34 9.61
N LYS A 37 6.14 -3.67 9.50
CA LYS A 37 7.27 -4.60 9.51
C LYS A 37 8.28 -4.32 8.39
N HIS A 38 7.82 -3.83 7.25
CA HIS A 38 8.66 -3.54 6.08
C HIS A 38 9.00 -2.06 5.90
N GLY A 39 8.67 -1.20 6.87
CA GLY A 39 9.05 0.22 6.88
C GLY A 39 8.10 1.16 6.12
N TYR A 40 6.90 0.69 5.75
CA TYR A 40 5.88 1.44 5.02
C TYR A 40 4.79 2.08 5.91
N SER A 41 5.01 2.19 7.21
CA SER A 41 4.06 2.85 8.13
C SER A 41 3.75 4.30 7.71
N GLY A 42 4.69 4.96 7.03
CA GLY A 42 4.52 6.31 6.48
C GLY A 42 3.42 6.42 5.41
N ILE A 43 3.13 5.35 4.66
CA ILE A 43 2.04 5.33 3.68
C ILE A 43 0.69 5.36 4.38
N ALA A 44 0.50 4.51 5.39
CA ALA A 44 -0.72 4.50 6.17
C ALA A 44 -0.99 5.85 6.85
N TYR A 45 0.08 6.52 7.31
CA TYR A 45 -0.01 7.87 7.86
C TYR A 45 -0.37 8.91 6.78
N ALA A 46 0.32 8.90 5.64
CA ALA A 46 0.07 9.84 4.55
C ALA A 46 -1.36 9.73 3.98
N LEU A 47 -1.87 8.50 3.84
CA LEU A 47 -3.24 8.25 3.38
C LEU A 47 -4.27 8.88 4.32
N ARG A 48 -4.08 8.71 5.63
CA ARG A 48 -5.00 9.23 6.64
C ARG A 48 -4.91 10.75 6.79
N GLU A 49 -3.72 11.33 6.82
CA GLU A 49 -3.52 12.74 7.14
C GLU A 49 -3.59 13.67 5.93
N HIS A 50 -3.33 13.17 4.72
CA HIS A 50 -3.24 13.99 3.51
C HIS A 50 -4.29 13.65 2.45
N HIS A 51 -4.86 12.45 2.49
CA HIS A 51 -5.79 11.98 1.44
C HIS A 51 -7.15 11.57 1.99
N ASP A 52 -7.37 11.63 3.31
CA ASP A 52 -8.61 11.18 3.98
C ASP A 52 -9.04 9.75 3.61
N LEU A 53 -8.05 8.89 3.28
CA LEU A 53 -8.28 7.50 2.90
C LEU A 53 -7.80 6.54 3.99
N THR A 54 -8.55 5.47 4.19
CA THR A 54 -8.03 4.30 4.90
C THR A 54 -7.08 3.50 3.99
N PRO A 55 -6.11 2.76 4.56
CA PRO A 55 -5.25 1.87 3.77
C PRO A 55 -6.05 0.90 2.89
N LYS A 56 -7.17 0.37 3.40
CA LYS A 56 -8.03 -0.53 2.63
C LYS A 56 -8.64 0.16 1.40
N GLN A 57 -9.20 1.36 1.56
CA GLN A 57 -9.77 2.11 0.44
C GLN A 57 -8.71 2.46 -0.59
N PHE A 58 -7.51 2.84 -0.15
CA PHE A 58 -6.42 3.11 -1.09
C PHE A 58 -6.06 1.87 -1.92
N PHE A 59 -5.83 0.73 -1.28
CA PHE A 59 -5.43 -0.47 -2.03
C PHE A 59 -6.54 -1.02 -2.94
N VAL A 60 -7.80 -0.95 -2.52
CA VAL A 60 -8.92 -1.46 -3.33
C VAL A 60 -9.37 -0.44 -4.37
N ASP A 61 -9.69 0.78 -3.95
CA ASP A 61 -10.37 1.77 -4.79
C ASP A 61 -9.39 2.57 -5.68
N VAL A 62 -8.11 2.70 -5.28
CA VAL A 62 -7.10 3.49 -6.01
C VAL A 62 -6.10 2.61 -6.74
N VAL A 63 -5.53 1.60 -6.07
CA VAL A 63 -4.55 0.68 -6.66
C VAL A 63 -5.23 -0.41 -7.50
N GLY A 64 -6.41 -0.88 -7.09
CA GLY A 64 -7.19 -1.88 -7.83
C GLY A 64 -6.94 -3.33 -7.41
N LEU A 65 -6.60 -3.57 -6.13
CA LEU A 65 -6.42 -4.90 -5.56
C LEU A 65 -7.73 -5.53 -5.04
#